data_AF-A0A7S1TRB3-F1
#
_entry.id   AF-A0A7S1TRB3-F1
#
_cell.length_a   1.000
_cell.length_b   1.000
_cell.length_c   1.000
_cell.angle_alpha   90.00
_cell.angle_beta   90.00
_cell.angle_gamma   90.00
#
_symmetry.space_group_name_H-M   'P 1'
#
loop_
_entity.id
_entity.type
_entity.pdbx_description
1 polymer ?
#
loop_
_entity_poly.entity_id
_entity_poly.type
_entity_poly.pdbx_seq_one_letter_code
_entity_poly.pdbx_strand_id
1 'polypeptide(L)'
;QVLARRVFPCVWRSEVHPIIACRTRASLVFFPRVFFGLFCAFHLYLFSWPAGFTHLALAATVSLLLLTMAVLWNHAEVPALQHNKISSATPRQLRQPFLQF
;
A
#
# COMPACT_ATOMS: atom_id res chain seq x y z
N GLN A 1 19.35 -16.28 -7.53
CA GLN A 1 19.81 -14.88 -7.78
C GLN A 1 18.76 -14.00 -8.50
N VAL A 2 18.02 -14.49 -9.50
CA VAL A 2 17.04 -13.69 -10.26
C VAL A 2 15.83 -13.24 -9.42
N LEU A 3 15.39 -14.06 -8.45
CA LEU A 3 14.27 -13.73 -7.56
C LEU A 3 14.57 -12.50 -6.70
N ALA A 4 15.71 -12.48 -6.00
CA ALA A 4 16.14 -11.35 -5.15
C ALA A 4 16.22 -10.02 -5.92
N ARG A 5 16.71 -10.07 -7.16
CA ARG A 5 16.76 -8.90 -8.06
C ARG A 5 15.37 -8.33 -8.38
N ARG A 6 14.33 -9.17 -8.44
CA ARG A 6 12.94 -8.76 -8.72
C ARG A 6 12.20 -8.32 -7.44
N VAL A 7 12.52 -8.94 -6.30
CA VAL A 7 11.94 -8.59 -5.00
C VAL A 7 12.31 -7.16 -4.60
N PHE A 8 13.58 -6.78 -4.77
CA PHE A 8 14.11 -5.50 -4.32
C PHE A 8 13.36 -4.26 -4.85
N PRO A 9 13.14 -4.07 -6.17
CA PRO A 9 12.36 -2.94 -6.68
C PRO A 9 10.87 -3.02 -6.34
N CYS A 10 10.34 -4.21 -6.04
CA CYS A 10 8.96 -4.35 -5.59
C CYS A 10 8.79 -3.86 -4.15
N VAL A 11 9.70 -4.27 -3.25
CA VAL A 11 9.77 -3.77 -1.87
C VAL A 11 9.99 -2.27 -1.88
N TRP A 12 10.96 -1.78 -2.66
CA TRP A 12 11.23 -0.35 -2.80
C TRP A 12 10.00 0.44 -3.26
N ARG A 13 9.32 0.01 -4.33
CA ARG A 13 8.09 0.68 -4.77
C ARG A 13 6.99 0.64 -3.70
N SER A 14 6.88 -0.45 -2.94
CA SER A 14 5.91 -0.56 -1.85
C SER A 14 6.22 0.36 -0.67
N GLU A 15 7.49 0.70 -0.44
CA GLU A 15 7.94 1.62 0.61
C GLU A 15 7.78 3.09 0.20
N VAL A 16 8.06 3.41 -1.06
CA VAL A 16 7.95 4.79 -1.57
C VAL A 16 6.49 5.21 -1.72
N HIS A 17 5.59 4.27 -2.00
CA HIS A 17 4.19 4.59 -2.23
C HIS A 17 3.45 5.22 -1.03
N PRO A 18 3.52 4.72 0.22
CA PRO A 18 2.90 5.39 1.36
C PRO A 18 3.48 6.79 1.61
N ILE A 19 4.74 7.04 1.23
CA ILE A 19 5.35 8.38 1.33
C ILE A 19 4.65 9.38 0.39
N ILE A 20 4.17 8.91 -0.76
CA ILE A 20 3.53 9.73 -1.80
C ILE A 20 2.00 9.78 -1.63
N ALA A 21 1.36 8.64 -1.34
CA ALA A 21 -0.10 8.43 -1.37
C ALA A 21 -0.80 8.44 -0.02
N CYS A 22 -0.07 8.31 1.11
CA CYS A 22 -0.70 8.40 2.43
C CYS A 22 -0.75 9.86 2.91
N ARG A 23 -1.36 10.75 2.13
CA ARG A 23 -1.64 12.12 2.57
C ARG A 23 -2.81 12.19 3.57
N THR A 24 -3.62 11.14 3.66
CA THR A 24 -4.84 11.06 4.51
C THR A 24 -4.67 10.03 5.64
N ARG A 25 -5.12 10.37 6.87
CA ARG A 25 -5.01 9.49 8.08
C ARG A 25 -5.60 8.08 7.87
N ALA A 26 -6.68 7.96 7.10
CA ALA A 26 -7.31 6.67 6.82
C ALA A 26 -6.36 5.71 6.08
N SER A 27 -5.59 6.24 5.13
CA SER A 27 -4.59 5.45 4.39
C SER A 27 -3.44 5.01 5.29
N LEU A 28 -2.98 5.88 6.21
CA LEU A 28 -1.92 5.55 7.16
C LEU A 28 -2.26 4.43 8.15
N VAL A 29 -3.54 4.23 8.48
CA VAL A 29 -3.96 3.15 9.40
C VAL A 29 -4.26 1.87 8.63
N PHE A 30 -4.86 1.96 7.45
CA PHE A 30 -5.29 0.80 6.68
C PHE A 30 -4.14 0.16 5.91
N PHE A 31 -3.26 0.98 5.31
CA PHE A 31 -2.14 0.54 4.48
C PHE A 31 -1.16 -0.42 5.20
N PRO A 32 -0.62 -0.10 6.39
CA PRO A 32 0.34 -0.99 7.05
C PRO A 32 -0.27 -2.35 7.44
N ARG A 33 -1.58 -2.40 7.72
CA ARG A 33 -2.29 -3.66 8.04
C ARG A 33 -2.42 -4.56 6.81
N VAL A 34 -2.83 -3.98 5.67
CA VAL A 34 -2.96 -4.71 4.40
C VAL A 34 -1.60 -5.16 3.88
N PHE A 35 -0.59 -4.29 3.94
CA PHE A 35 0.78 -4.62 3.57
C PHE A 35 1.31 -5.80 4.38
N PHE A 36 1.16 -5.75 5.71
CA PHE A 36 1.62 -6.83 6.59
C PHE A 36 0.88 -8.14 6.32
N GLY A 37 -0.44 -8.09 6.10
CA GLY A 37 -1.24 -9.27 5.75
C GLY A 37 -0.79 -9.93 4.43
N LEU A 38 -0.61 -9.13 3.37
CA LEU A 38 -0.13 -9.61 2.07
C LEU A 38 1.32 -10.13 2.15
N PHE A 39 2.17 -9.50 2.95
CA PHE A 39 3.53 -9.95 3.20
C PHE A 39 3.56 -11.28 3.95
N CYS A 40 2.77 -11.44 5.01
CA CYS A 40 2.65 -12.70 5.75
C CYS A 40 2.10 -13.82 4.86
N ALA A 41 1.06 -13.57 4.06
CA ALA A 41 0.51 -14.55 3.14
C ALA A 41 1.56 -15.02 2.11
N PHE A 42 2.37 -14.08 1.59
CA PHE A 42 3.49 -14.40 0.69
C PHE A 42 4.53 -15.31 1.38
N HIS A 43 4.90 -15.00 2.62
CA HIS A 43 5.88 -15.81 3.37
C HIS A 43 5.34 -17.20 3.72
N LEU A 44 4.08 -17.31 4.13
CA LEU A 44 3.42 -18.59 4.38
C LEU A 44 3.40 -19.47 3.12
N TYR A 45 3.13 -18.87 1.96
CA TYR A 45 3.19 -19.58 0.67
C TYR A 45 4.62 -20.05 0.36
N LEU A 46 5.62 -19.18 0.60
CA LEU A 46 7.02 -19.49 0.34
C LEU A 46 7.56 -20.60 1.26
N PHE A 47 7.09 -20.67 2.51
CA PHE A 47 7.42 -21.76 3.44
C PHE A 47 6.65 -23.06 3.17
N SER A 48 5.39 -22.97 2.75
CA SER A 48 4.57 -24.16 2.49
C SER A 48 4.95 -24.86 1.19
N TRP A 49 5.40 -24.11 0.17
CA TRP A 49 5.67 -24.63 -1.17
C TRP A 49 7.05 -24.19 -1.69
N PRO A 50 8.14 -24.85 -1.25
CA PRO A 50 9.50 -24.50 -1.65
C PRO A 50 9.79 -24.73 -3.15
N ALA A 51 9.06 -25.63 -3.81
CA ALA A 51 9.17 -25.89 -5.26
C ALA A 51 8.05 -25.26 -6.09
N GLY A 52 7.18 -24.44 -5.48
CA GLY A 52 6.03 -23.83 -6.15
C GLY A 52 6.38 -22.62 -7.03
N PHE A 53 5.37 -22.06 -7.69
CA PHE A 53 5.49 -20.86 -8.54
C PHE A 53 5.67 -19.57 -7.73
N THR A 54 6.80 -19.44 -7.03
CA THR A 54 7.17 -18.29 -6.20
C THR A 54 7.20 -16.97 -6.99
N HIS A 55 7.56 -17.02 -8.28
CA HIS A 55 7.53 -15.86 -9.16
C HIS A 55 6.11 -15.34 -9.45
N LEU A 56 5.13 -16.24 -9.65
CA LEU A 56 3.74 -15.86 -9.86
C LEU A 56 3.10 -15.36 -8.57
N ALA A 57 3.41 -15.99 -7.43
CA ALA A 57 2.94 -15.54 -6.12
C ALA A 57 3.47 -14.13 -5.81
N LEU A 58 4.74 -13.84 -6.12
CA LEU A 58 5.31 -12.51 -5.95
C LEU A 58 4.66 -11.50 -6.91
N ALA A 59 4.42 -11.87 -8.16
CA ALA A 59 3.73 -10.98 -9.10
C ALA A 59 2.31 -10.67 -8.64
N ALA A 60 1.57 -11.68 -8.16
CA ALA A 60 0.21 -11.52 -7.66
C ALA A 60 0.16 -10.61 -6.42
N THR A 61 1.07 -10.79 -5.45
CA THR A 61 1.12 -9.95 -4.25
C THR A 61 1.46 -8.50 -4.60
N VAL A 62 2.37 -8.27 -5.56
CA VAL A 62 2.69 -6.93 -6.06
C VAL A 62 1.50 -6.31 -6.80
N SER A 63 0.81 -7.05 -7.67
CA SER A 63 -0.38 -6.57 -8.36
C SER A 63 -1.51 -6.24 -7.39
N LEU A 64 -1.72 -7.05 -6.35
CA LEU A 64 -2.69 -6.77 -5.30
C LEU A 64 -2.32 -5.54 -4.49
N LEU A 65 -1.05 -5.37 -4.13
CA LEU A 65 -0.56 -4.15 -3.48
C LEU A 65 -0.84 -2.92 -4.36
N LEU A 66 -0.48 -2.96 -5.64
CA LEU A 66 -0.75 -1.87 -6.59
C LEU A 66 -2.25 -1.59 -6.76
N LEU A 67 -3.08 -2.63 -6.76
CA LEU A 67 -4.54 -2.47 -6.85
C LEU A 67 -5.08 -1.79 -5.59
N THR A 68 -4.68 -2.23 -4.40
CA THR A 68 -5.11 -1.61 -3.14
C THR A 68 -4.65 -0.15 -3.05
N MET A 69 -3.46 0.15 -3.55
CA MET A 69 -2.93 1.50 -3.70
C MET A 69 -3.79 2.37 -4.63
N ALA A 70 -4.13 1.87 -5.81
CA ALA A 70 -4.98 2.59 -6.76
C ALA A 70 -6.41 2.81 -6.22
N VAL A 71 -6.97 1.81 -5.52
CA VAL A 71 -8.28 1.91 -4.88
C VAL A 71 -8.27 2.93 -3.74
N LEU A 72 -7.24 2.91 -2.89
CA LEU A 72 -7.07 3.90 -1.82
C LEU A 72 -6.90 5.30 -2.39
N TRP A 73 -6.14 5.45 -3.47
CA TRP A 73 -5.98 6.73 -4.17
C TRP A 73 -7.32 7.25 -4.69
N ASN A 74 -8.07 6.41 -5.42
CA ASN A 74 -9.36 6.80 -5.98
C ASN A 74 -10.42 7.08 -4.91
N HIS A 75 -10.42 6.35 -3.80
CA HIS A 75 -11.44 6.51 -2.75
C HIS A 75 -11.07 7.54 -1.69
N ALA A 76 -9.79 7.82 -1.44
CA ALA A 76 -9.37 8.74 -0.37
C ALA A 76 -8.80 10.06 -0.90
N GLU A 77 -8.06 10.05 -2.02
CA GLU A 77 -7.47 11.29 -2.55
C GLU A 77 -8.44 12.06 -3.44
N VAL A 78 -9.13 11.40 -4.38
CA VAL A 78 -10.08 12.06 -5.30
C VAL A 78 -11.17 12.85 -4.54
N PRO A 79 -11.88 12.30 -3.53
CA PRO A 79 -12.87 13.09 -2.81
C PRO A 79 -12.22 14.17 -1.94
N ALA A 80 -11.00 13.99 -1.45
CA ALA A 80 -10.33 15.00 -0.64
C ALA A 80 -9.84 16.20 -1.49
N LEU A 81 -9.47 15.95 -2.76
CA LEU A 81 -9.21 16.97 -3.77
C LEU A 81 -10.51 17.70 -4.16
N GLN A 82 -11.60 16.96 -4.41
CA GLN A 82 -12.91 17.57 -4.74
C GLN A 82 -13.45 18.47 -3.63
N HIS A 83 -13.20 18.14 -2.36
CA HIS A 83 -13.61 18.97 -1.22
C HIS A 83 -12.63 20.12 -0.89
N ASN A 84 -11.60 20.39 -1.72
CA ASN A 84 -10.56 21.39 -1.46
C ASN A 84 -9.87 21.26 -0.08
N LYS A 85 -9.90 20.07 0.52
CA LYS A 85 -9.30 19.80 1.85
C LYS A 85 -7.77 19.59 1.77
N ILE A 86 -7.23 19.47 0.56
CA ILE A 86 -5.81 19.25 0.27
C ILE A 86 -5.35 20.32 -0.74
N SER A 87 -4.58 21.30 -0.27
CA SER A 87 -3.86 22.26 -1.11
C SER A 87 -2.37 22.07 -0.90
N SER A 88 -1.54 22.30 -1.92
CA SER A 88 -0.06 22.25 -1.80
C SER A 88 0.48 23.17 -0.69
N ALA A 89 -0.31 24.17 -0.27
CA ALA A 89 0.01 25.09 0.82
C ALA A 89 -0.42 24.59 2.22
N THR A 90 -1.24 23.54 2.33
CA THR A 90 -1.77 23.04 3.61
C THR A 90 -1.12 21.70 3.96
N PRO A 91 -0.13 21.66 4.87
CA PRO A 91 0.52 20.43 5.23
C PRO A 91 -0.41 19.56 6.09
N ARG A 92 -0.34 18.25 5.86
CA ARG A 92 -0.77 17.11 6.70
C ARG A 92 -1.91 17.45 7.67
N GLN A 93 -3.13 16.97 7.42
CA GLN A 93 -4.22 17.02 8.40
C GLN A 93 -3.86 16.24 9.68
N LEU A 94 -3.09 16.88 10.56
CA LEU A 94 -2.71 16.40 11.88
C LEU A 94 -3.90 16.55 12.86
N ARG A 95 -4.99 17.19 12.45
CA ARG A 95 -6.14 17.49 13.31
C ARG A 95 -7.46 17.34 12.56
N GLN A 96 -7.97 16.11 12.50
CA GLN A 96 -9.42 15.91 12.59
C GLN A 96 -9.66 15.10 13.87
N PRO A 97 -10.37 15.65 14.87
CA PRO A 97 -10.75 14.91 16.05
C PRO A 97 -11.68 13.75 15.65
N PHE A 98 -11.56 12.66 16.38
CA PHE A 98 -12.18 11.35 16.24
C PHE A 98 -13.74 11.31 16.23
N LEU A 99 -14.45 12.41 16.05
CA LEU A 99 -15.92 12.43 16.18
C LEU A 99 -16.64 12.90 14.92
N GLN A 100 -17.78 12.26 14.68
CA GLN A 100 -18.75 12.40 13.58
C GLN A 100 -18.39 11.51 12.37
N PHE A 101 -18.87 10.28 12.20
CA PHE A 101 -20.13 9.63 12.60
C PHE A 101 -19.90 8.17 12.99
#